data_AF-A0A2S8G590-F1
#
_entry.id   AF-A0A2S8G590-F1
#
_cell.length_a   1.000
_cell.length_b   1.000
_cell.length_c   1.000
_cell.angle_alpha   90.00
_cell.angle_beta   90.00
_cell.angle_gamma   90.00
#
_symmetry.space_group_name_H-M   'P 1'
#
loop_
_entity.id
_entity.type
_entity.pdbx_description
1 polymer ?
#
loop_
_entity_poly.entity_id
_entity_poly.type
_entity_poly.pdbx_seq_one_letter_code
_entity_poly.pdbx_strand_id
1 'polypeptide(L)'
;MIDFDIQRCTKKCHQTERELRPGDEYFSVLVPDGAEVARQDFSKEAWEGPPENAICWWKATIADPQSTKVSWAPHDIMLDHFERLLQDPKQQDAAYVVALLMVRRKIVRMDETEKGDDGIERLVLVGLKREGNYKIPVVEPTAQRIAEIQNELTSLLQTGDEPTEQ
;
A
#
# COMPACT_ATOMS: atom_id res chain seq x y z
N MET A 1 -2.59 16.72 11.88
CA MET A 1 -2.96 15.77 10.82
C MET A 1 -4.46 15.83 10.69
N ILE A 2 -5.00 16.08 9.49
CA ILE A 2 -6.45 16.02 9.28
C ILE A 2 -6.77 14.55 9.02
N ASP A 3 -7.53 13.94 9.92
CA ASP A 3 -8.01 12.56 9.75
C ASP A 3 -9.30 12.62 8.93
N PHE A 4 -9.28 12.02 7.73
CA PHE A 4 -10.47 11.83 6.91
C PHE A 4 -10.99 10.39 7.11
N ASP A 5 -12.26 10.23 7.47
CA ASP A 5 -12.90 8.92 7.46
C ASP A 5 -13.24 8.52 6.01
N ILE A 6 -12.40 7.67 5.42
CA ILE A 6 -12.58 7.24 4.03
C ILE A 6 -13.59 6.10 3.96
N GLN A 7 -14.70 6.35 3.27
CA GLN A 7 -15.76 5.37 3.04
C GLN A 7 -15.24 4.09 2.36
N ARG A 8 -15.85 2.96 2.73
CA ARG A 8 -15.62 1.67 2.06
C ARG A 8 -16.14 1.71 0.61
N CYS A 9 -15.55 0.89 -0.26
CA CYS A 9 -16.05 0.72 -1.62
C CYS A 9 -17.51 0.26 -1.59
N THR A 10 -18.36 0.96 -2.31
CA THR A 10 -19.81 0.69 -2.38
C THR A 10 -20.13 -0.49 -3.29
N LYS A 11 -19.14 -0.92 -4.10
CA LYS A 11 -19.29 -1.91 -5.19
C LYS A 11 -20.38 -1.52 -6.20
N LYS A 12 -20.64 -0.23 -6.36
CA LYS A 12 -21.55 0.30 -7.37
C LYS A 12 -20.88 1.45 -8.10
N CYS A 13 -21.05 1.49 -9.41
CA CYS A 13 -20.63 2.62 -10.21
C CYS A 13 -21.48 3.85 -9.84
N HIS A 14 -20.84 4.97 -9.53
CA HIS A 14 -21.47 6.22 -9.17
C HIS A 14 -22.29 6.82 -10.32
N GLN A 15 -21.81 6.67 -11.56
CA GLN A 15 -22.47 7.24 -12.74
C GLN A 15 -23.57 6.35 -13.30
N THR A 16 -23.37 5.03 -13.34
CA THR A 16 -24.29 4.10 -14.02
C THR A 16 -25.12 3.26 -13.06
N GLU A 17 -24.87 3.36 -11.75
CA GLU A 17 -25.47 2.53 -10.68
C GLU A 17 -25.24 1.01 -10.83
N ARG A 18 -24.51 0.58 -11.86
CA ARG A 18 -24.16 -0.82 -12.12
C ARG A 18 -23.36 -1.38 -10.95
N GLU A 19 -23.67 -2.61 -10.56
CA GLU A 19 -22.88 -3.39 -9.62
C GLU A 19 -21.49 -3.74 -10.19
N LEU A 20 -20.45 -3.47 -9.40
CA LEU A 20 -19.06 -3.86 -9.67
C LEU A 20 -18.83 -5.27 -9.13
N ARG A 21 -18.57 -6.21 -10.02
CA ARG A 21 -18.46 -7.65 -9.74
C ARG A 21 -17.01 -8.06 -9.50
N PRO A 22 -16.76 -9.19 -8.81
CA PRO A 22 -15.44 -9.82 -8.77
C PRO A 22 -14.70 -9.79 -10.11
N GLY A 23 -13.46 -9.31 -10.11
CA GLY A 23 -12.64 -9.16 -11.30
C GLY A 23 -12.85 -7.85 -12.08
N ASP A 24 -13.91 -7.09 -11.82
CA ASP A 24 -14.11 -5.80 -12.48
C ASP A 24 -13.01 -4.81 -12.05
N GLU A 25 -12.39 -4.17 -13.04
CA GLU A 25 -11.55 -3.00 -12.84
C GLU A 25 -12.46 -1.79 -12.55
N TYR A 26 -12.08 -1.02 -11.53
CA TYR A 26 -12.80 0.19 -11.12
C TYR A 26 -11.83 1.29 -10.70
N PHE A 27 -12.33 2.52 -10.71
CA PHE A 27 -11.61 3.71 -10.27
C PHE A 27 -12.35 4.32 -9.10
N SER A 28 -11.64 4.68 -8.03
CA SER A 28 -12.21 5.44 -6.93
C SER A 28 -11.64 6.84 -6.95
N VAL A 29 -12.47 7.83 -6.65
CA VAL A 29 -12.07 9.21 -6.42
C VAL A 29 -12.58 9.67 -5.05
N LEU A 30 -11.76 10.48 -4.38
CA LEU A 30 -12.17 11.26 -3.22
C LEU A 30 -12.42 12.70 -3.65
N VAL A 31 -13.62 13.20 -3.38
CA VAL A 31 -14.02 14.58 -3.67
C VAL A 31 -14.45 15.29 -2.38
N PRO A 32 -14.25 16.61 -2.26
CA PRO A 32 -14.75 17.37 -1.13
C PRO A 32 -16.28 17.31 -1.07
N ASP A 33 -16.82 17.07 0.12
CA ASP A 33 -18.25 17.14 0.42
C ASP A 33 -18.48 17.99 1.68
N GLY A 34 -18.52 19.31 1.49
CA GLY A 34 -18.53 20.26 2.59
C GLY A 34 -17.25 20.19 3.42
N ALA A 35 -17.37 19.79 4.69
CA ALA A 35 -16.24 19.57 5.59
C ALA A 35 -15.71 18.12 5.55
N GLU A 36 -16.41 17.24 4.84
CA GLU A 36 -16.11 15.81 4.74
C GLU A 36 -15.52 15.46 3.36
N VAL A 37 -15.23 14.17 3.18
CA VAL A 37 -14.76 13.62 1.92
C VAL A 37 -15.70 12.50 1.47
N ALA A 38 -16.22 12.62 0.26
CA ALA A 38 -17.04 11.58 -0.35
C ALA A 38 -16.20 10.69 -1.27
N ARG A 39 -16.39 9.37 -1.16
CA ARG A 39 -15.82 8.41 -2.10
C ARG A 39 -16.82 8.10 -3.20
N GLN A 40 -16.39 8.22 -4.45
CA GLN A 40 -17.15 7.78 -5.61
C GLN A 40 -16.37 6.70 -6.36
N ASP A 41 -17.03 5.58 -6.67
CA ASP A 41 -16.45 4.46 -7.40
C ASP A 41 -17.01 4.44 -8.83
N PHE A 42 -16.20 4.26 -9.85
CA PHE A 42 -16.58 4.24 -11.26
C PHE A 42 -16.17 2.93 -11.89
N SER A 43 -17.05 2.32 -12.69
CA SER A 43 -16.65 1.20 -13.52
C SER A 43 -15.65 1.66 -14.57
N LYS A 44 -14.82 0.76 -15.09
CA LYS A 44 -13.86 1.09 -16.15
C LYS A 44 -14.49 1.80 -17.35
N GLU A 45 -15.71 1.39 -17.73
CA GLU A 45 -16.41 1.93 -18.90
C GLU A 45 -17.00 3.33 -18.65
N ALA A 46 -17.28 3.66 -17.39
CA ALA A 46 -17.81 4.97 -16.98
C ALA A 46 -16.70 5.94 -16.51
N TRP A 47 -15.44 5.51 -16.52
CA TRP A 47 -14.34 6.34 -16.07
C TRP A 47 -13.86 7.29 -17.17
N GLU A 48 -14.12 8.59 -16.98
CA GLU A 48 -13.68 9.66 -17.88
C GLU A 48 -12.39 10.35 -17.42
N GLY A 49 -11.86 9.94 -16.26
CA GLY A 49 -10.72 10.59 -15.60
C GLY A 49 -11.13 11.21 -14.26
N PRO A 50 -10.14 11.64 -13.44
CA PRO A 50 -10.43 12.32 -12.19
C PRO A 50 -11.05 13.71 -12.45
N PRO A 51 -12.12 14.08 -11.73
CA PRO A 51 -12.68 15.44 -11.81
C PRO A 51 -11.69 16.48 -11.29
N GLU A 52 -11.84 17.75 -11.71
CA GLU A 52 -10.92 18.84 -11.35
C GLU A 52 -10.80 19.07 -9.83
N ASN A 53 -11.88 18.80 -9.09
CA ASN A 53 -11.92 18.93 -7.63
C ASN A 53 -11.51 17.64 -6.90
N ALA A 54 -10.98 16.63 -7.59
CA ALA A 54 -10.50 15.41 -6.96
C ALA A 54 -9.35 15.70 -5.97
N ILE A 55 -9.50 15.23 -4.74
CA ILE A 55 -8.43 15.23 -3.74
C ILE A 55 -7.39 14.17 -4.10
N CYS A 56 -7.87 12.97 -4.45
CA CYS A 56 -7.05 11.88 -4.96
C CYS A 56 -7.91 10.86 -5.70
N TRP A 57 -7.27 9.97 -6.45
CA TRP A 57 -7.93 8.84 -7.10
C TRP A 57 -7.00 7.63 -7.17
N TRP A 58 -7.58 6.44 -7.30
CA TRP A 58 -6.82 5.20 -7.52
C TRP A 58 -7.59 4.23 -8.39
N LYS A 59 -6.85 3.38 -9.11
CA LYS A 59 -7.37 2.22 -9.84
C LYS A 59 -7.26 0.99 -8.96
N ALA A 60 -8.29 0.14 -8.96
CA ALA A 60 -8.29 -1.13 -8.27
C ALA A 60 -9.14 -2.17 -9.01
N THR A 61 -9.11 -3.41 -8.51
CA THR A 61 -9.94 -4.52 -9.01
C THR A 61 -10.81 -5.03 -7.86
N ILE A 62 -12.08 -5.34 -8.13
CA ILE A 62 -12.95 -5.94 -7.12
C ILE A 62 -12.42 -7.33 -6.78
N ALA A 63 -12.04 -7.51 -5.51
CA ALA A 63 -11.54 -8.78 -5.02
C ALA A 63 -12.59 -9.88 -5.21
N ASP A 64 -12.18 -10.99 -5.81
CA ASP A 64 -12.95 -12.22 -5.84
C ASP A 64 -12.90 -12.90 -4.45
N PRO A 65 -14.03 -13.08 -3.76
CA PRO A 65 -14.08 -13.79 -2.48
C PRO A 65 -13.53 -15.23 -2.56
N GLN A 66 -13.55 -15.84 -3.75
CA GLN A 66 -13.04 -17.19 -4.00
C GLN A 66 -11.57 -17.21 -4.45
N SER A 67 -10.96 -16.05 -4.73
CA SER A 67 -9.54 -16.03 -5.09
C SER A 67 -8.67 -16.43 -3.91
N THR A 68 -7.64 -17.25 -4.19
CA THR A 68 -6.64 -17.63 -3.19
C THR A 68 -6.04 -16.36 -2.62
N LYS A 69 -6.23 -16.14 -1.31
CA LYS A 69 -5.56 -15.05 -0.62
C LYS A 69 -4.06 -15.26 -0.78
N VAL A 70 -3.36 -14.23 -1.25
CA VAL A 70 -1.90 -14.21 -1.29
C VAL A 70 -1.37 -14.65 0.08
N SER A 71 -0.70 -15.80 0.12
CA SER A 71 0.00 -16.30 1.31
C SER A 71 1.18 -15.36 1.53
N TRP A 72 1.13 -14.60 2.61
CA TRP A 72 2.21 -13.69 2.92
C TRP A 72 3.27 -14.41 3.73
N ALA A 73 4.54 -14.09 3.45
CA ALA A 73 5.65 -14.51 4.30
C ALA A 73 5.35 -14.19 5.79
N PRO A 74 5.77 -15.08 6.70
CA PRO A 74 5.80 -14.83 8.13
C PRO A 74 6.39 -13.45 8.47
N HIS A 75 5.89 -12.83 9.54
CA HIS A 75 6.31 -11.48 9.92
C HIS A 75 7.82 -11.39 10.14
N ASP A 76 8.44 -12.42 10.74
CA ASP A 76 9.88 -12.44 11.01
C ASP A 76 10.70 -12.47 9.72
N ILE A 77 10.30 -13.27 8.72
CA ILE A 77 10.96 -13.31 7.40
C ILE A 77 10.89 -11.93 6.72
N MET A 78 9.76 -11.24 6.83
CA MET A 78 9.60 -9.89 6.27
C MET A 78 10.45 -8.86 7.01
N LEU A 79 10.53 -8.94 8.34
CA LEU A 79 11.37 -8.06 9.16
C LEU A 79 12.86 -8.29 8.88
N ASP A 80 13.30 -9.54 8.77
CA ASP A 80 14.69 -9.88 8.46
C ASP A 80 15.08 -9.41 7.06
N HIS A 81 14.17 -9.54 6.08
CA HIS A 81 14.38 -8.98 4.75
C HIS A 81 14.49 -7.46 4.80
N PHE A 82 13.58 -6.80 5.52
CA PHE A 82 13.61 -5.34 5.69
C PHE A 82 14.93 -4.87 6.32
N GLU A 83 15.39 -5.51 7.40
CA GLU A 83 16.66 -5.15 8.05
C GLU A 83 17.88 -5.36 7.15
N ARG A 84 17.85 -6.37 6.27
CA ARG A 84 18.89 -6.54 5.24
C ARG A 84 18.88 -5.39 4.24
N LEU A 85 17.70 -4.92 3.79
CA LEU A 85 17.61 -3.77 2.87
C LEU A 85 18.18 -2.50 3.51
N LEU A 86 18.00 -2.30 4.82
CA LEU A 86 18.56 -1.16 5.54
C LEU A 86 20.10 -1.11 5.56
N GLN A 87 20.77 -2.24 5.34
CA GLN A 87 22.23 -2.30 5.30
C GLN A 87 22.82 -1.85 3.95
N ASP A 88 22.01 -1.77 2.89
CA ASP A 88 22.47 -1.36 1.56
C ASP A 88 21.89 0.01 1.19
N PRO A 89 22.71 1.07 1.10
CA PRO A 89 22.27 2.40 0.67
C PRO A 89 21.61 2.42 -0.72
N LYS A 90 21.88 1.43 -1.57
CA LYS A 90 21.26 1.33 -2.91
C LYS A 90 19.84 0.77 -2.87
N GLN A 91 19.40 0.25 -1.72
CA GLN A 91 18.10 -0.41 -1.52
C GLN A 91 17.12 0.44 -0.71
N GLN A 92 17.40 1.74 -0.56
CA GLN A 92 16.56 2.64 0.23
C GLN A 92 15.12 2.75 -0.31
N ASP A 93 14.95 2.68 -1.63
CA ASP A 93 13.64 2.65 -2.30
C ASP A 93 12.86 1.37 -1.99
N ALA A 94 13.52 0.21 -2.04
CA ALA A 94 12.96 -1.07 -1.65
C ALA A 94 12.61 -1.10 -0.16
N ALA A 95 13.51 -0.62 0.71
CA ALA A 95 13.26 -0.51 2.15
C ALA A 95 12.04 0.37 2.45
N TYR A 96 11.90 1.50 1.74
CA TYR A 96 10.73 2.36 1.85
C TYR A 96 9.43 1.63 1.48
N VAL A 97 9.39 0.94 0.33
CA VAL A 97 8.21 0.19 -0.11
C VAL A 97 7.85 -0.95 0.86
N VAL A 98 8.86 -1.72 1.32
CA VAL A 98 8.67 -2.81 2.29
C VAL A 98 8.15 -2.28 3.62
N ALA A 99 8.65 -1.13 4.08
CA ALA A 99 8.15 -0.49 5.28
C ALA A 99 6.67 -0.08 5.16
N LEU A 100 6.27 0.54 4.05
CA LEU A 100 4.86 0.88 3.80
C LEU A 100 3.96 -0.35 3.78
N LEU A 101 4.45 -1.45 3.19
CA LEU A 101 3.77 -2.74 3.22
C LEU A 101 3.63 -3.29 4.65
N MET A 102 4.68 -3.19 5.46
CA MET A 102 4.68 -3.63 6.86
C MET A 102 3.72 -2.79 7.73
N VAL A 103 3.61 -1.48 7.48
CA VAL A 103 2.59 -0.62 8.10
C VAL A 103 1.19 -1.10 7.75
N ARG A 104 0.91 -1.34 6.46
CA ARG A 104 -0.39 -1.86 5.99
C ARG A 104 -0.74 -3.20 6.64
N ARG A 105 0.27 -4.05 6.89
CA ARG A 105 0.13 -5.35 7.55
C ARG A 105 0.11 -5.27 9.09
N LYS A 106 0.26 -4.09 9.69
CA LYS A 106 0.37 -3.88 11.15
C LYS A 106 1.52 -4.67 11.78
N ILE A 107 2.66 -4.78 11.08
CA ILE A 107 3.92 -5.36 11.59
C ILE A 107 4.74 -4.28 12.30
N VAL A 108 4.73 -3.07 11.73
CA VAL A 108 5.24 -1.83 12.33
C VAL A 108 4.11 -0.80 12.28
N ARG A 109 4.22 0.27 13.08
CA ARG A 109 3.40 1.48 12.95
C ARG A 109 4.28 2.66 12.59
N MET A 110 3.73 3.59 11.83
CA MET A 110 4.35 4.91 11.66
C MET A 110 4.10 5.72 12.92
N ASP A 111 5.17 6.30 13.46
CA ASP A 111 5.11 7.15 14.66
C ASP A 111 5.13 8.62 14.24
N GLU A 112 6.18 9.02 13.52
CA GLU A 112 6.38 10.38 13.07
C GLU A 112 7.02 10.42 11.68
N THR A 113 6.94 11.59 11.06
CA THR A 113 7.69 11.92 9.85
C THR A 113 8.61 13.10 10.18
N GLU A 114 9.91 12.89 10.01
CA GLU A 114 10.93 13.88 10.33
C GLU A 114 11.58 14.41 9.05
N LYS A 115 11.76 15.73 8.96
CA LYS A 115 12.59 16.32 7.91
C LYS A 115 14.02 16.43 8.43
N GLY A 116 14.94 15.69 7.81
CA GLY A 116 16.36 15.76 8.19
C GLY A 116 17.01 17.07 7.77
N ASP A 117 18.19 17.36 8.34
CA ASP A 117 19.00 18.54 8.03
C ASP A 117 19.47 18.57 6.56
N ASP A 118 19.52 17.42 5.91
CA ASP A 118 19.79 17.23 4.48
C ASP A 118 18.57 17.50 3.59
N GLY A 119 17.43 17.88 4.17
CA GLY A 119 16.17 18.11 3.47
C GLY A 119 15.42 16.83 3.12
N ILE A 120 15.97 15.65 3.43
CA ILE A 120 15.35 14.36 3.14
C ILE A 120 14.36 14.02 4.25
N GLU A 121 13.11 13.81 3.86
CA GLU A 121 12.06 13.33 4.75
C GLU A 121 12.32 11.88 5.16
N ARG A 122 12.07 11.56 6.42
CA ARG A 122 12.31 10.24 7.00
C ARG A 122 11.08 9.76 7.77
N LEU A 123 10.69 8.51 7.53
CA LEU A 123 9.67 7.84 8.32
C LEU A 123 10.29 7.24 9.57
N VAL A 124 9.69 7.52 10.72
CA VAL A 124 9.98 6.89 12.01
C VAL A 124 8.97 5.77 12.24
N LEU A 125 9.46 4.55 12.36
CA LEU A 125 8.64 3.34 12.46
C LEU A 125 8.96 2.61 13.76
N VAL A 126 7.91 2.16 14.43
CA VAL A 126 8.00 1.37 15.67
C VAL A 126 7.44 -0.02 15.42
N GLY A 127 8.20 -1.04 15.82
CA GLY A 127 7.81 -2.44 15.71
C GLY A 127 6.62 -2.81 16.61
N LEU A 128 5.62 -3.48 16.01
CA LEU A 128 4.43 -3.99 16.72
C LEU A 128 4.49 -5.49 16.98
N LYS A 129 5.25 -6.23 16.16
CA LYS A 129 5.39 -7.69 16.24
C LYS A 129 6.76 -8.13 16.77
N ARG A 130 7.77 -7.29 16.59
CA ARG A 130 9.13 -7.42 17.09
C ARG A 130 9.59 -6.04 17.53
N GLU A 131 10.27 -5.94 18.66
CA GLU A 131 10.81 -4.66 19.13
C GLU A 131 11.84 -4.12 18.12
N GLY A 132 11.69 -2.86 17.73
CA GLY A 132 12.55 -2.22 16.75
C GLY A 132 12.10 -0.79 16.49
N ASN A 133 13.08 0.11 16.37
CA ASN A 133 12.86 1.49 15.96
C ASN A 133 13.66 1.74 14.69
N TYR A 134 12.96 2.11 13.61
CA TYR A 134 13.55 2.28 12.30
C TYR A 134 13.33 3.70 11.81
N LYS A 135 14.39 4.30 11.26
CA LYS A 135 14.34 5.61 10.62
C LYS A 135 14.80 5.46 9.17
N ILE A 136 13.88 5.60 8.23
CA ILE A 136 14.14 5.34 6.81
C ILE A 136 13.86 6.58 5.98
N PRO A 137 14.67 6.89 4.95
CA PRO A 137 14.36 7.98 4.03
C PRO A 137 13.11 7.67 3.21
N VAL A 138 12.31 8.70 2.94
CA VAL A 138 11.24 8.67 1.96
C VAL A 138 11.88 8.72 0.58
N VAL A 139 11.84 7.61 -0.14
CA VAL A 139 12.41 7.48 -1.48
C VAL A 139 11.34 6.92 -2.40
N GLU A 140 10.85 7.74 -3.32
CA GLU A 140 9.91 7.29 -4.33
C GLU A 140 10.64 6.45 -5.39
N PRO A 141 10.32 5.14 -5.52
CA PRO A 141 10.94 4.30 -6.54
C PRO A 141 10.52 4.74 -7.95
N THR A 142 11.43 4.61 -8.90
CA THR A 142 11.09 4.78 -10.33
C THR A 142 10.16 3.66 -10.80
N ALA A 143 9.45 3.85 -11.92
CA ALA A 143 8.57 2.81 -12.48
C ALA A 143 9.30 1.47 -12.72
N GLN A 144 10.57 1.52 -13.15
CA GLN A 144 11.40 0.33 -13.30
C GLN A 144 11.66 -0.33 -11.95
N ARG A 145 12.09 0.44 -10.94
CA ARG A 145 12.35 -0.11 -9.61
C ARG A 145 11.09 -0.66 -8.97
N ILE A 146 9.92 -0.04 -9.18
CA ILE A 146 8.63 -0.56 -8.70
C ILE A 146 8.41 -1.98 -9.22
N ALA A 147 8.64 -2.24 -10.52
CA ALA A 147 8.49 -3.56 -11.09
C ALA A 147 9.50 -4.58 -10.51
N GLU A 148 10.74 -4.15 -10.26
CA GLU A 148 11.77 -4.98 -9.64
C GLU A 148 11.42 -5.34 -8.18
N ILE A 149 11.04 -4.35 -7.37
CA ILE A 149 10.60 -4.53 -5.98
C ILE A 149 9.37 -5.44 -5.92
N GLN A 150 8.41 -5.31 -6.84
CA GLN A 150 7.25 -6.20 -6.91
C GLN A 150 7.64 -7.66 -7.15
N ASN A 151 8.64 -7.91 -7.99
CA ASN A 151 9.16 -9.26 -8.22
C ASN A 151 9.89 -9.81 -7.00
N GLU A 152 10.74 -9.00 -6.36
CA GLU A 152 11.43 -9.36 -5.11
C GLU A 152 10.44 -9.73 -4.01
N LEU A 153 9.39 -8.92 -3.83
CA LEU A 153 8.30 -9.18 -2.89
C LEU A 153 7.56 -10.47 -3.24
N THR A 154 7.22 -10.70 -4.51
CA THR A 154 6.53 -11.93 -4.94
C THR A 154 7.34 -13.18 -4.59
N SER A 155 8.66 -13.14 -4.78
CA SER A 155 9.55 -14.24 -4.38
C SER A 155 9.54 -14.46 -2.87
N LEU A 156 9.57 -13.39 -2.08
CA LEU A 156 9.48 -13.46 -0.61
C LEU A 156 8.16 -14.13 -0.16
N LEU A 157 7.06 -13.89 -0.87
CA LEU A 157 5.76 -14.52 -0.57
C LEU A 157 5.77 -16.01 -0.85
N GLN A 158 6.37 -16.43 -1.96
CA GLN A 158 6.49 -17.85 -2.33
C GLN A 158 7.35 -18.64 -1.34
N THR A 159 8.38 -18.02 -0.74
CA THR A 159 9.20 -18.68 0.30
C THR A 159 8.48 -18.94 1.61
N GLY A 160 7.30 -18.35 1.84
CA GLY A 160 6.48 -18.60 3.04
C GLY A 160 5.64 -19.87 3.00
N ASP A 161 5.54 -20.52 1.83
CA ASP A 161 4.69 -21.70 1.60
C ASP A 161 5.46 -23.04 1.70
N GLU A 162 6.73 -23.06 2.14
CA GLU A 162 7.41 -24.34 2.40
C GLU A 162 6.72 -25.06 3.56
N PRO A 163 6.05 -26.21 3.32
CA PRO A 163 5.49 -26.99 4.41
C PRO A 163 6.66 -27.46 5.26
N THR A 164 6.63 -27.13 6.55
CA THR A 164 7.50 -27.78 7.53
C THR A 164 7.11 -29.26 7.58
N GLU A 165 7.78 -30.09 6.77
CA GLU A 165 7.75 -31.54 6.94
C GLU A 165 8.30 -31.86 8.34
N GLN A 166 7.41 -32.37 9.20
CA GLN A 166 7.75 -33.09 10.43
C GLN A 166 7.77 -34.59 10.15
#